data_AF-X0RR71-F1
#
_entry.id   AF-X0RR71-F1
#
_cell.length_a   1.000
_cell.length_b   1.000
_cell.length_c   1.000
_cell.angle_alpha   90.00
_cell.angle_beta   90.00
_cell.angle_gamma   90.00
#
_symmetry.space_group_name_H-M   'P 1'
#
loop_
_entity.id
_entity.type
_entity.pdbx_description
1 polymer ?
#
loop_
_entity_poly.entity_id
_entity_poly.type
_entity_poly.pdbx_seq_one_letter_code
_entity_poly.pdbx_strand_id
1 'polypeptide(L)'
;IRGVNVEGVLKTLMERSLVRINGRKQIPGRPFLYSTTRQFLEFFGLQSLGGLPKLEEFEELTKVGEEDVKIKELAQKNRPDRQ
;
A
#
# COMPACT_ATOMS: atom_id res chain seq x y z
N ILE A 1 -6.00 -13.74 -1.96
CA ILE A 1 -4.55 -14.03 -1.74
C ILE A 1 -3.88 -14.04 -3.10
N ARG A 2 -2.79 -13.28 -3.29
CA ARG A 2 -2.11 -13.18 -4.59
C ARG A 2 -1.23 -14.43 -4.76
N GLY A 3 -1.51 -15.29 -5.73
CA GLY A 3 -0.81 -16.57 -5.95
C GLY A 3 0.63 -16.43 -6.49
N VAL A 4 1.34 -15.36 -6.10
CA VAL A 4 2.66 -14.98 -6.60
C VAL A 4 3.59 -14.69 -5.42
N ASN A 5 4.91 -14.72 -5.65
CA ASN A 5 5.88 -14.39 -4.61
C ASN A 5 5.74 -12.91 -4.19
N VAL A 6 5.52 -12.67 -2.90
CA VAL A 6 5.30 -11.34 -2.30
C VAL A 6 6.46 -10.87 -1.42
N GLU A 7 7.57 -11.60 -1.37
CA GLU A 7 8.71 -11.31 -0.47
C GLU A 7 9.33 -9.93 -0.72
N GLY A 8 9.54 -9.56 -1.99
CA GLY A 8 10.09 -8.25 -2.35
C GLY A 8 9.17 -7.08 -1.97
N VAL A 9 7.85 -7.29 -2.05
CA VAL A 9 6.86 -6.28 -1.64
C VAL A 9 6.85 -6.14 -0.11
N LEU A 10 6.87 -7.26 0.61
CA LEU A 10 6.96 -7.25 2.08
C LEU A 10 8.21 -6.54 2.56
N LYS A 11 9.37 -6.79 1.93
CA LYS A 11 10.63 -6.11 2.24
C LYS A 11 10.50 -4.60 2.06
N THR A 12 10.00 -4.15 0.92
CA THR A 12 9.78 -2.72 0.64
C THR A 12 8.85 -2.06 1.68
N LEU A 13 7.77 -2.74 2.06
CA LEU A 13 6.82 -2.20 3.04
C LEU A 13 7.40 -2.14 4.46
N MET A 14 8.27 -3.08 4.83
CA MET A 14 9.00 -3.06 6.10
C MET A 14 10.08 -1.96 6.12
N GLU A 15 10.81 -1.76 5.01
CA GLU A 15 11.80 -0.69 4.89
C GLU A 15 11.17 0.70 5.02
N ARG A 16 9.96 0.88 4.46
CA ARG A 16 9.17 2.11 4.63
C ARG A 16 8.44 2.18 5.97
N SER A 17 8.65 1.20 6.85
CA SER A 17 8.02 1.09 8.17
C SER A 17 6.49 1.13 8.14
N LEU A 18 5.87 0.70 7.04
CA LEU A 18 4.40 0.64 6.89
C LEU A 18 3.82 -0.64 7.53
N VAL A 19 4.60 -1.71 7.59
CA VAL A 19 4.23 -2.98 8.26
C VAL A 19 5.41 -3.46 9.10
N ARG A 20 5.10 -4.17 10.18
CA ARG A 20 6.08 -4.78 11.08
C ARG A 20 5.71 -6.22 11.40
N ILE A 21 6.65 -6.97 11.95
CA ILE A 21 6.39 -8.29 12.52
C ILE A 21 5.78 -8.11 13.91
N ASN A 22 4.58 -8.66 14.12
CA ASN A 22 3.84 -8.61 15.39
C ASN A 22 3.98 -9.92 16.19
N GLY A 23 4.75 -10.89 15.70
CA GLY A 23 5.04 -12.14 16.38
C GLY A 23 5.02 -13.34 15.45
N ARG A 24 4.84 -14.53 16.03
CA ARG A 24 4.68 -15.78 15.29
C ARG A 24 3.37 -16.45 15.69
N LYS A 25 2.69 -17.05 14.73
CA LYS A 25 1.46 -17.81 15.01
C LYS A 25 1.81 -19.18 15.60
N GLN A 26 1.12 -19.60 16.65
CA GLN A 26 1.34 -20.88 17.35
C GLN A 26 0.71 -22.06 16.59
N ILE A 27 1.17 -22.28 15.36
CA ILE A 27 0.77 -23.38 14.48
C ILE A 27 2.03 -24.04 13.89
N PRO A 28 1.93 -25.27 13.33
CA PRO A 28 3.06 -25.89 12.62
C PRO A 28 3.65 -24.94 11.55
N GLY A 29 4.98 -24.83 11.52
CA GLY A 29 5.72 -23.88 10.68
C GLY A 29 5.90 -22.48 11.30
N ARG A 30 5.20 -22.15 12.39
CA ARG A 30 5.32 -20.90 13.18
C ARG A 30 5.53 -19.64 12.30
N PRO A 31 4.64 -19.36 11.35
CA PRO A 31 4.81 -18.25 10.42
C PRO A 31 4.81 -16.91 11.14
N PHE A 32 5.54 -15.94 10.59
CA PHE A 32 5.52 -14.55 11.07
C PHE A 32 4.14 -13.93 10.83
N LEU A 33 3.66 -13.20 11.83
CA LEU A 33 2.47 -12.36 11.75
C LEU A 33 2.90 -10.94 11.44
N TYR A 34 2.31 -10.33 10.43
CA TYR A 34 2.56 -8.95 10.05
C TYR A 34 1.40 -8.06 10.50
N SER A 35 1.70 -6.84 10.95
CA SER A 35 0.71 -5.84 11.34
C SER A 35 1.12 -4.46 10.81
N THR A 36 0.14 -3.60 10.54
CA THR A 36 0.38 -2.21 10.19
C THR A 36 0.97 -1.44 11.38
N THR A 37 1.64 -0.33 11.08
CA THR A 37 2.30 0.55 12.06
C THR A 37 1.55 1.88 12.19
N ARG A 38 2.03 2.76 13.07
CA ARG A 38 1.54 4.15 13.11
C ARG A 38 1.93 4.95 11.85
N GLN A 39 3.11 4.70 11.31
CA GLN A 39 3.55 5.31 10.04
C GLN A 39 2.63 4.96 8.88
N PHE A 40 2.03 3.76 8.86
CA PHE A 40 0.97 3.46 7.91
C PHE A 40 -0.20 4.44 8.06
N LEU A 41 -0.71 4.62 9.27
CA LEU A 41 -1.82 5.55 9.52
C LEU A 41 -1.47 6.98 9.11
N GLU A 42 -0.29 7.46 9.48
CA GLU A 42 0.21 8.80 9.12
C GLU A 42 0.36 8.96 7.60
N PHE A 43 0.92 7.95 6.91
CA PHE A 43 1.10 7.97 5.46
C PHE A 43 -0.24 8.04 4.70
N PHE A 44 -1.25 7.33 5.19
CA PHE A 44 -2.59 7.34 4.62
C PHE A 44 -3.50 8.45 5.18
N GLY A 45 -2.98 9.31 6.08
CA GLY A 45 -3.77 10.39 6.69
C GLY A 45 -4.91 9.91 7.60
N LEU A 46 -4.80 8.70 8.15
CA LEU A 46 -5.82 8.08 8.99
C LEU A 46 -5.52 8.29 10.48
N GLN A 47 -6.56 8.55 11.28
CA GLN A 47 -6.40 8.58 12.74
C GLN A 47 -6.44 7.18 13.38
N SER A 48 -7.10 6.22 12.72
CA SER A 48 -7.20 4.84 13.18
C SER A 48 -7.50 3.88 12.03
N LEU A 49 -7.35 2.57 12.26
CA LEU A 49 -7.73 1.54 11.28
C LEU A 49 -9.23 1.54 10.96
N GLY A 50 -10.07 2.12 11.81
CA GLY A 50 -11.51 2.27 11.53
C GLY A 50 -11.82 3.35 10.48
N GLY A 51 -10.86 4.22 10.16
CA GLY A 51 -10.97 5.19 9.08
C GLY A 51 -10.62 4.61 7.71
N LEU A 52 -10.30 3.32 7.62
CA LEU A 52 -10.12 2.67 6.33
C LEU A 52 -11.46 2.65 5.57
N PRO A 53 -11.45 2.97 4.27
CA PRO A 53 -12.65 2.88 3.45
C PRO A 53 -13.16 1.45 3.47
N LYS A 54 -14.48 1.29 3.41
CA LYS A 54 -15.08 -0.04 3.26
C LYS A 54 -14.64 -0.63 1.92
N LEU A 55 -14.72 -1.96 1.82
CA LEU A 55 -14.32 -2.66 0.61
C LEU A 55 -15.10 -2.18 -0.63
N GLU A 56 -16.37 -1.84 -0.46
CA GLU A 56 -17.26 -1.28 -1.48
C GLU A 56 -16.79 0.11 -1.95
N GLU A 57 -16.40 0.97 -1.02
CA GLU A 57 -15.91 2.33 -1.28
C GLU A 57 -14.46 2.34 -1.83
N PHE A 58 -13.71 1.27 -1.57
CA PHE A 58 -12.32 1.14 -2.00
C PHE A 58 -12.20 1.12 -3.53
N GLU A 59 -13.13 0.47 -4.24
CA GLU A 59 -13.12 0.42 -5.72
C GLU A 59 -13.20 1.82 -6.34
N GLU A 60 -14.02 2.70 -5.76
CA GLU A 60 -14.19 4.08 -6.20
C GLU A 60 -12.91 4.90 -5.95
N LEU A 61 -12.31 4.75 -4.76
CA LEU A 61 -11.04 5.40 -4.41
C LEU A 61 -9.87 4.96 -5.30
N THR A 62 -9.81 3.68 -5.67
CA THR A 62 -8.77 3.21 -6.60
C THR A 62 -8.90 3.83 -7.99
N LYS A 63 -10.12 4.02 -8.49
CA LYS A 63 -10.34 4.66 -9.80
C LYS A 63 -9.86 6.11 -9.81
N VAL A 64 -10.16 6.87 -8.74
CA VAL A 64 -9.70 8.26 -8.58
C VAL A 64 -8.16 8.33 -8.54
N GLY A 65 -7.52 7.43 -7.78
CA GLY A 65 -6.05 7.39 -7.70
C GLY A 65 -5.37 7.00 -9.01
N GLU A 66 -5.97 6.09 -9.79
CA GLU A 66 -5.46 5.73 -11.12
C GLU A 66 -5.57 6.88 -12.12
N GLU A 67 -6.65 7.67 -12.06
CA GLU A 67 -6.82 8.87 -12.89
C GLU A 67 -5.76 9.93 -12.59
N ASP A 68 -5.47 10.19 -11.31
CA ASP A 68 -4.43 11.15 -10.90
C ASP A 68 -3.03 10.74 -11.37
N VAL A 69 -2.70 9.45 -11.31
CA VAL A 69 -1.42 8.93 -11.82
C VAL A 69 -1.36 9.07 -13.34
N LYS A 70 -2.46 8.77 -14.03
CA LYS A 70 -2.54 8.84 -15.49
C LYS A 70 -2.48 10.27 -16.02
N ILE A 71 -3.10 11.23 -15.33
CA ILE A 71 -3.01 12.66 -15.64
C ILE A 71 -1.56 13.15 -15.47
N LYS A 72 -0.88 12.76 -14.39
CA LYS A 72 0.53 13.10 -14.16
C LYS A 72 1.46 12.51 -15.21
N GLU A 73 1.19 11.28 -15.65
CA GLU A 73 1.97 10.59 -16.68
C GLU A 73 1.77 11.23 -18.07
N LEU A 74 0.52 11.59 -18.42
CA LEU A 74 0.19 12.33 -19.65
C LEU A 74 0.81 13.74 -19.66
N ALA A 75 0.83 14.43 -18.52
CA ALA A 75 1.46 15.74 -18.39
C ALA A 75 3.00 15.69 -18.52
N GLN A 76 3.64 14.58 -18.14
CA GLN A 76 5.07 14.37 -18.33
C GLN A 76 5.42 13.97 -19.77
N LYS A 77 4.55 13.21 -20.44
CA LYS A 77 4.74 12.77 -21.83
C LYS A 77 4.53 13.88 -22.86
N ASN A 78 3.74 14.89 -22.53
CA ASN A 78 3.47 16.05 -23.39
C ASN A 78 4.40 17.23 -23.14
N ARG A 79 5.58 17.04 -22.54
CA ARG A 79 6.60 18.09 -22.58
C ARG A 79 7.09 18.21 -24.03
N PRO A 80 6.78 19.30 -24.75
CA PRO A 80 7.42 19.51 -26.03
C PRO A 80 8.91 19.70 -25.76
N ASP A 81 9.75 18.88 -26.38
CA ASP A 81 11.18 19.12 -26.46
C ASP A 81 11.37 20.55 -26.99
N ARG A 82 11.66 21.48 -26.07
CA ARG A 82 12.09 22.82 -26.43
C ARG A 82 13.55 22.71 -26.81
N GLN A 83 13.77 22.60 -28.12
CA GLN A 83 14.99 22.89 -28.88
C GLN A 83 16.22 22.04 -28.59
#